data_AF-A0A9D9EIW3-F1
#
_entry.id   AF-A0A9D9EIW3-F1
#
_cell.length_a   1.000
_cell.length_b   1.000
_cell.length_c   1.000
_cell.angle_alpha   90.00
_cell.angle_beta   90.00
_cell.angle_gamma   90.00
#
_symmetry.space_group_name_H-M   'P 1'
#
loop_
_entity.id
_entity.type
_entity.pdbx_description
1 polymer ?
#
loop_
_entity_poly.entity_id
_entity_poly.type
_entity_poly.pdbx_seq_one_letter_code
_entity_poly.pdbx_strand_id
1 'polypeptide(L)'
;GWGSVLEIFEHVYKHECHVSELINSLVDVASAEKDKASQDFLWSFVREQVEEEATAAGLVEKIKKAGDSGLLFLDSQLAQR
;
A
#
# COMPACT_ATOMS: atom_id res chain seq x y z
N GLY A 1 -15.05 -6.75 -13.90
CA GLY A 1 -13.80 -7.52 -14.05
C GLY A 1 -12.72 -6.53 -14.45
N TRP A 2 -11.48 -6.76 -14.04
CA TRP A 2 -10.35 -5.89 -14.35
C TRP A 2 -9.96 -6.02 -15.84
N GLY A 3 -9.66 -4.90 -16.49
CA GLY A 3 -9.30 -4.82 -17.90
C GLY A 3 -7.81 -5.00 -18.18
N SER A 4 -6.94 -4.87 -17.18
CA SER A 4 -5.50 -5.16 -17.31
C SER A 4 -4.85 -5.48 -15.96
N VAL A 5 -3.66 -6.07 -15.98
CA VAL A 5 -2.85 -6.27 -14.77
C VAL A 5 -2.47 -4.92 -14.15
N LEU A 6 -2.16 -3.92 -14.98
CA LEU A 6 -1.87 -2.57 -14.49
C LEU A 6 -3.03 -2.00 -13.66
N GLU A 7 -4.26 -2.18 -14.12
CA GLU A 7 -5.46 -1.72 -13.40
C GLU A 7 -5.60 -2.38 -12.02
N ILE A 8 -5.25 -3.67 -11.90
CA ILE A 8 -5.26 -4.39 -10.63
C ILE A 8 -4.26 -3.76 -9.65
N PHE A 9 -3.02 -3.53 -10.08
CA PHE A 9 -1.99 -2.98 -9.19
C PHE A 9 -2.19 -1.49 -8.87
N GLU A 10 -2.77 -0.71 -9.79
CA GLU A 10 -3.23 0.65 -9.47
C GLU A 10 -4.35 0.64 -8.44
N HIS A 11 -5.23 -0.37 -8.48
CA HIS A 11 -6.23 -0.54 -7.44
C HIS A 11 -5.64 -0.99 -6.10
N VAL A 12 -4.64 -1.88 -6.09
CA VAL A 12 -3.90 -2.25 -4.86
C VAL A 12 -3.28 -1.01 -4.23
N TYR A 13 -2.58 -0.18 -5.01
CA TYR A 13 -2.00 1.06 -4.49
C TYR A 13 -3.07 2.00 -3.89
N LYS A 14 -4.20 2.19 -4.58
CA LYS A 14 -5.31 2.98 -4.05
C LYS A 14 -5.89 2.39 -2.76
N HIS A 15 -5.93 1.07 -2.65
CA HIS A 15 -6.40 0.39 -1.45
C HIS A 15 -5.46 0.65 -0.27
N GLU A 16 -4.14 0.58 -0.48
CA GLU A 16 -3.16 0.90 0.56
C GLU A 16 -3.28 2.35 1.04
N CYS A 17 -3.41 3.32 0.13
CA CYS A 17 -3.65 4.71 0.52
C CYS A 17 -4.94 4.86 1.33
N HIS A 18 -6.01 4.12 0.98
CA HIS A 18 -7.25 4.16 1.74
C HIS A 18 -7.10 3.56 3.15
N VAL A 19 -6.34 2.47 3.30
CA VAL A 19 -6.02 1.91 4.61
C VAL A 19 -5.24 2.90 5.47
N SER A 20 -4.29 3.63 4.88
CA SER A 20 -3.54 4.70 5.56
C SER A 20 -4.44 5.83 6.04
N GLU A 21 -5.43 6.25 5.23
CA GLU A 21 -6.43 7.25 5.64
C GLU A 21 -7.23 6.79 6.88
N LEU A 22 -7.62 5.51 6.91
CA LEU A 22 -8.33 4.93 8.05
C LEU A 22 -7.45 4.87 9.31
N ILE A 23 -6.18 4.47 9.17
CA ILE A 23 -5.24 4.44 10.29
C ILE A 23 -4.98 5.84 10.84
N ASN A 24 -4.77 6.83 9.96
CA ASN A 24 -4.61 8.23 10.37
C ASN A 24 -5.84 8.74 11.12
N SER A 25 -7.05 8.39 10.65
CA SER A 25 -8.29 8.74 11.33
C SER A 25 -8.37 8.13 12.75
N LEU A 26 -7.88 6.89 12.93
CA LEU A 26 -7.81 6.26 14.27
C LEU A 26 -6.77 6.96 15.17
N VAL A 27 -5.62 7.36 14.63
CA VAL A 27 -4.60 8.13 15.36
C VAL A 27 -5.16 9.47 15.83
N ASP A 28 -5.92 10.15 14.98
CA ASP A 28 -6.58 11.41 15.32
C ASP A 28 -7.58 11.24 16.48
N VAL A 29 -8.40 10.18 16.44
CA VAL A 29 -9.34 9.85 17.52
C VAL A 29 -8.60 9.55 18.82
N ALA A 30 -7.56 8.69 18.79
CA ALA A 30 -6.77 8.37 19.97
C ALA A 30 -6.09 9.62 20.57
N SER A 31 -5.59 10.53 19.71
CA SER A 31 -5.01 11.79 20.13
C SER A 31 -6.04 12.73 20.77
N ALA A 32 -7.25 12.81 20.22
CA ALA A 32 -8.33 13.64 20.75
C ALA A 32 -8.79 13.17 22.13
N GLU A 33 -8.88 11.86 22.33
CA GLU A 33 -9.21 11.22 23.61
C GLU A 33 -8.03 11.21 24.61
N LYS A 34 -6.84 11.65 24.17
CA LYS A 34 -5.59 11.62 24.95
C LYS A 34 -5.19 10.20 25.37
N ASP A 35 -5.60 9.18 24.61
CA ASP A 35 -5.19 7.80 24.82
C ASP A 35 -3.79 7.58 24.21
N LYS A 36 -2.78 7.79 25.06
CA LYS A 36 -1.38 7.65 24.67
C LYS A 36 -1.01 6.21 24.30
N ALA A 37 -1.66 5.22 24.91
CA ALA A 37 -1.34 3.81 24.67
C ALA A 37 -1.82 3.38 23.28
N SER A 38 -3.08 3.72 22.96
CA SER A 38 -3.61 3.48 21.61
C SER A 38 -2.90 4.30 20.55
N GLN A 39 -2.52 5.55 20.84
CA GLN A 39 -1.76 6.37 19.89
C GLN A 39 -0.39 5.76 19.57
N ASP A 40 0.37 5.32 20.58
CA ASP A 40 1.68 4.66 20.39
C ASP A 40 1.55 3.36 19.60
N PHE A 41 0.53 2.54 19.93
CA PHE A 41 0.20 1.34 19.17
C PHE A 41 -0.12 1.65 17.70
N LEU A 42 -0.99 2.63 17.41
CA LEU A 42 -1.37 2.99 16.05
C LEU A 42 -0.21 3.58 15.23
N TRP A 43 0.75 4.27 15.88
CA TRP A 43 1.97 4.73 15.23
C TRP A 43 2.86 3.60 14.69
N SER A 44 2.73 2.36 15.21
CA SER A 44 3.38 1.21 14.58
C SER A 44 2.80 0.92 13.19
N PHE A 45 1.47 0.96 13.04
CA PHE A 45 0.79 0.76 11.76
C PHE A 45 0.99 1.91 10.78
N VAL A 46 1.09 3.16 11.27
CA VAL A 46 1.45 4.29 10.39
C VAL A 46 2.81 4.06 9.73
N ARG A 47 3.79 3.55 10.48
CA ARG A 47 5.13 3.24 9.94
C ARG A 47 5.10 2.06 8.98
N GLU A 48 4.26 1.06 9.24
CA GLU A 48 4.04 -0.07 8.34
C GLU A 48 3.45 0.39 7.00
N GLN A 49 2.42 1.25 7.02
CA GLN A 49 1.81 1.76 5.80
C GLN A 49 2.75 2.59 4.92
N VAL A 50 3.76 3.25 5.50
CA VAL A 50 4.80 3.93 4.70
C VAL A 50 5.55 2.94 3.81
N GLU A 51 5.86 1.74 4.32
CA GLU A 51 6.56 0.69 3.58
C GLU A 51 5.63 -0.02 2.58
N GLU A 52 4.37 -0.25 2.96
CA GLU A 52 3.36 -0.87 2.08
C GLU A 52 3.00 0.02 0.90
N GLU A 53 2.76 1.31 1.12
CA GLU A 53 2.50 2.28 0.05
C GLU A 53 3.70 2.41 -0.90
N ALA A 54 4.92 2.47 -0.35
CA ALA A 54 6.13 2.52 -1.16
C ALA A 54 6.30 1.26 -2.01
N THR A 55 5.98 0.09 -1.45
CA THR A 55 5.99 -1.19 -2.17
C THR A 55 4.94 -1.20 -3.29
N ALA A 56 3.70 -0.85 -2.99
CA ALA A 56 2.62 -0.83 -3.96
C ALA A 56 2.87 0.17 -5.10
N ALA A 57 3.33 1.38 -4.78
CA ALA A 57 3.72 2.38 -5.78
C ALA A 57 4.88 1.88 -6.67
N GLY A 58 5.89 1.25 -6.06
CA GLY A 58 7.00 0.66 -6.79
C GLY A 58 6.58 -0.46 -7.75
N LEU A 59 5.57 -1.26 -7.39
CA LEU A 59 5.01 -2.29 -8.25
C LEU A 59 4.27 -1.69 -9.45
N VAL A 60 3.45 -0.67 -9.21
CA VAL A 60 2.76 0.06 -10.29
C VAL A 60 3.77 0.63 -11.28
N GLU A 61 4.84 1.28 -10.80
CA GLU A 61 5.90 1.80 -11.68
C GLU A 61 6.58 0.70 -12.50
N LYS A 62 6.93 -0.42 -11.86
CA LYS A 62 7.60 -1.54 -12.54
C LYS A 62 6.71 -2.11 -13.64
N ILE A 63 5.41 -2.30 -13.37
CA ILE A 63 4.45 -2.82 -14.35
C ILE A 63 4.27 -1.82 -15.51
N LYS A 64 4.17 -0.52 -15.21
CA LYS A 64 4.12 0.53 -16.25
C LYS A 64 5.36 0.51 -17.15
N LYS A 65 6.54 0.33 -16.57
CA LYS A 65 7.83 0.28 -17.31
C LYS A 65 7.98 -1.02 -18.13
N ALA A 66 7.51 -2.14 -17.61
CA ALA A 66 7.61 -3.44 -18.25
C ALA A 66 6.66 -3.60 -19.45
N GLY A 67 5.48 -2.98 -19.38
CA GLY A 67 4.41 -3.18 -20.36
C GLY A 67 3.90 -4.63 -20.40
N ASP A 68 2.97 -4.93 -21.30
CA ASP A 68 2.33 -6.24 -21.37
C ASP A 68 3.33 -7.39 -21.64
N SER A 69 4.39 -7.11 -22.40
CA SER A 69 5.42 -8.10 -22.78
C SER A 69 6.39 -8.45 -21.65
N GLY A 70 6.54 -7.58 -20.64
CA GLY A 70 7.47 -7.76 -19.51
C GLY A 70 6.84 -8.36 -18.26
N LEU A 71 5.53 -8.64 -18.28
CA LEU A 71 4.77 -9.16 -17.13
C LEU A 71 5.28 -10.52 -16.63
N LEU A 72 5.66 -11.43 -17.54
CA LEU A 72 6.22 -12.74 -17.18
C LEU A 72 7.53 -12.62 -16.37
N PHE A 73 8.34 -11.59 -16.65
CA PHE A 73 9.60 -11.35 -15.93
C PHE A 73 9.37 -10.68 -14.57
N LEU A 74 8.27 -9.92 -14.43
CA LEU A 74 7.85 -9.35 -13.15
C LEU A 74 7.24 -10.39 -12.22
N ASP A 75 6.41 -11.29 -12.75
CA ASP A 75 5.80 -12.40 -12.01
C ASP A 75 6.88 -13.28 -11.34
N SER A 76 7.92 -13.65 -12.11
CA SER A 76 9.07 -14.41 -11.57
C SER A 76 9.85 -13.68 -10.49
N GLN A 77 9.92 -12.34 -10.51
CA GLN A 77 10.60 -11.56 -9.46
C GLN A 77 9.75 -11.41 -8.21
N LEU A 78 8.43 -11.29 -8.37
CA LEU A 78 7.51 -11.20 -7.24
C LEU A 78 7.41 -12.52 -6.48
N ALA A 79 7.48 -13.66 -7.18
CA ALA A 79 7.49 -14.98 -6.58
C ALA A 79 8.77 -15.30 -5.77
N GLN A 80 9.83 -14.49 -5.87
CA GLN A 80 11.06 -14.64 -5.10
C GLN A 80 11.10 -13.82 -3.80
N ARG A 81 10.07 -12.99 -3.56
CA ARG A 81 9.85 -12.33 -2.25
C ARG A 81 9.12 -13.26 -1.31
#